data_AF-A0A956QVA7-F1
#
_entry.id   AF-A0A956QVA7-F1
#
_cell.length_a   1.000
_cell.length_b   1.000
_cell.length_c   1.000
_cell.angle_alpha   90.00
_cell.angle_beta   90.00
_cell.angle_gamma   90.00
#
_symmetry.space_group_name_H-M   'P 1'
#
loop_
_entity.id
_entity.type
_entity.pdbx_description
1 polymer ?
#
loop_
_entity_poly.entity_id
_entity_poly.type
_entity_poly.pdbx_seq_one_letter_code
_entity_poly.pdbx_strand_id
1 'polypeptide(L)'
;MRHPQYRRPQDGSFYILYIGLAAMLIVAWNIFADLGMTGIVSYRHRCALEAASLAAARDLSTIVIEDPRWGYVALTDHPPVGDETLAEDGYPLPVTGINTIMATVRLELIVAHAVGTNEALDCARSDLASARAAARRLNSALRGSLDSSGKNKIEARNIHGKKVQPLISARQVYRENARQMLDCLSWDLASLGGELGYIEDEGSTNTPVPQPANLASIERSMEDRKFYPAFTEVSAFDESFRFAGLGKQASLVETALFRPFDAAAGCSVVKLKGTIKKRDGKRNLAAAACAQPAYNEDRVPAGYMVVRFPDGVPATARTLRSLLSADQLRNKIALFSSQGGDYPVDPQARLVADPDLPEASVRQAFTRAFFDWLRTAHARPRLDSLYAALDYQFDGTGGSERSPSGAYLFTVDEHGAVRINTPQSYPFSTQTAYENQLYTVAFSALNSFDQNWTIRIRDQVHRLGRQEGGKHAGQPMPSLDPVDPYQDESKRLLAVAGDRYDRSRLALELEISNPTAFNQEGGM
;
A
#
# COMPACT_ATOMS: atom_id res chain seq x y z
N MET A 1 44.72 -103.00 14.86
CA MET A 1 44.84 -101.78 14.05
C MET A 1 43.78 -100.79 14.52
N ARG A 2 44.16 -99.75 15.27
CA ARG A 2 43.24 -98.69 15.74
C ARG A 2 43.64 -97.40 15.03
N HIS A 3 42.73 -96.83 14.25
CA HIS A 3 42.91 -95.54 13.60
C HIS A 3 43.01 -94.42 14.64
N PRO A 4 43.95 -93.46 14.51
CA PRO A 4 43.99 -92.29 15.36
C PRO A 4 42.81 -91.36 15.02
N GLN A 5 41.93 -91.13 15.99
CA GLN A 5 40.91 -90.09 15.91
C GLN A 5 41.59 -88.73 16.07
N TYR A 6 41.69 -87.97 14.98
CA TYR A 6 42.05 -86.56 15.00
C TYR A 6 40.95 -85.78 15.72
N ARG A 7 41.20 -85.35 16.97
CA ARG A 7 40.40 -84.31 17.63
C ARG A 7 40.60 -83.01 16.86
N ARG A 8 39.56 -82.58 16.13
CA ARG A 8 39.49 -81.23 15.57
C ARG A 8 39.43 -80.23 16.74
N PRO A 9 40.29 -79.19 16.78
CA PRO A 9 40.21 -78.16 17.81
C PRO A 9 38.88 -77.41 17.68
N GLN A 10 38.04 -77.47 18.73
CA GLN A 10 36.72 -76.81 18.79
C GLN A 10 36.82 -75.29 18.93
N ASP A 11 38.01 -74.73 19.15
CA ASP A 11 38.22 -73.31 19.43
C ASP A 11 38.09 -72.42 18.18
N GLY A 12 38.28 -72.96 16.97
CA GLY A 12 38.19 -72.19 15.72
C GLY A 12 36.79 -71.69 15.37
N SER A 13 35.74 -72.36 15.86
CA SER A 13 34.34 -72.02 15.57
C SER A 13 33.90 -70.73 16.30
N PHE A 14 34.40 -70.52 17.53
CA PHE A 14 34.07 -69.34 18.34
C PHE A 14 34.69 -68.05 17.78
N TYR A 15 35.91 -68.11 17.25
CA TYR A 15 36.56 -66.95 16.62
C TYR A 15 35.84 -66.48 15.36
N ILE A 16 35.32 -67.40 14.54
CA ILE A 16 34.54 -67.07 13.34
C ILE A 16 33.24 -66.37 13.73
N LEU A 17 32.57 -66.84 14.79
CA LEU A 17 31.35 -66.20 15.32
C LEU A 17 31.64 -64.78 15.83
N TYR A 18 32.73 -64.61 16.60
CA TYR A 18 33.12 -63.31 17.16
C TYR A 18 33.47 -62.30 16.06
N ILE A 19 34.25 -62.70 15.06
CA ILE A 19 34.58 -61.86 13.90
C ILE A 19 33.32 -61.50 13.11
N GLY A 20 32.42 -62.47 12.89
CA GLY A 20 31.14 -62.22 12.22
C GLY A 20 30.25 -61.23 12.97
N LEU A 21 30.18 -61.33 14.30
CA LEU A 21 29.39 -60.43 15.14
C LEU A 21 30.00 -59.02 15.20
N ALA A 22 31.33 -58.92 15.31
CA ALA A 22 32.05 -57.65 15.24
C ALA A 22 31.87 -56.98 13.87
N ALA A 23 31.95 -57.73 12.76
CA ALA A 23 31.71 -57.22 11.43
C ALA A 23 30.25 -56.71 11.27
N MET A 24 29.26 -57.44 11.78
CA MET A 24 27.86 -56.99 11.77
C MET A 24 27.67 -55.70 12.58
N LEU A 25 28.28 -55.59 13.76
CA LEU A 25 28.23 -54.37 14.57
C LEU A 25 28.89 -53.19 13.87
N ILE A 26 30.03 -53.39 13.22
CA ILE A 26 30.72 -52.35 12.44
C ILE A 26 29.84 -51.90 11.28
N VAL A 27 29.24 -52.83 10.53
CA VAL A 27 28.34 -52.49 9.41
C VAL A 27 27.11 -51.73 9.91
N ALA A 28 26.47 -52.21 10.98
CA ALA A 28 25.31 -51.56 11.58
C ALA A 28 25.65 -50.14 12.08
N TRP A 29 26.79 -49.96 12.73
CA TRP A 29 27.28 -48.65 13.17
C TRP A 29 27.52 -47.70 11.99
N ASN A 30 28.14 -48.17 10.92
CA ASN A 30 28.37 -47.36 9.72
C ASN A 30 27.05 -46.94 9.05
N ILE A 31 26.06 -47.83 8.96
CA ILE A 31 24.73 -47.50 8.43
C ILE A 31 24.04 -46.46 9.32
N PHE A 32 24.07 -46.65 10.64
CA PHE A 32 23.48 -45.71 11.60
C PHE A 32 24.15 -44.33 11.54
N ALA A 33 25.49 -44.28 11.52
CA ALA A 33 26.24 -43.04 11.38
C ALA A 33 25.94 -42.34 10.06
N ASP A 34 25.84 -43.08 8.96
CA ASP A 34 25.54 -42.51 7.64
C ASP A 34 24.10 -41.95 7.54
N LEU A 35 23.12 -42.66 8.10
CA LEU A 35 21.74 -42.17 8.23
C LEU A 35 21.66 -40.93 9.13
N GLY A 36 22.31 -40.97 10.29
CA GLY A 36 22.36 -39.85 11.24
C GLY A 36 22.99 -38.60 10.63
N MET A 37 24.13 -38.75 9.95
CA MET A 37 24.79 -37.66 9.25
C MET A 37 23.94 -37.11 8.10
N THR A 38 23.26 -37.97 7.34
CA THR A 38 22.35 -37.53 6.27
C THR A 38 21.15 -36.75 6.85
N GLY A 39 20.62 -37.18 8.00
CA GLY A 39 19.59 -36.46 8.74
C GLY A 39 20.03 -35.07 9.21
N ILE A 40 21.23 -34.97 9.80
CA ILE A 40 21.81 -33.70 10.25
C ILE A 40 22.04 -32.75 9.06
N VAL A 41 22.56 -33.26 7.95
CA VAL A 41 22.78 -32.48 6.71
C VAL A 41 21.44 -31.99 6.16
N SER A 42 20.42 -32.86 6.10
CA SER A 42 19.09 -32.50 5.62
C SER A 42 18.45 -31.41 6.49
N TYR A 43 18.55 -31.53 7.81
CA TYR A 43 18.07 -30.53 8.75
C TYR A 43 18.79 -29.19 8.57
N ARG A 44 20.13 -29.19 8.50
CA ARG A 44 20.91 -27.97 8.29
C ARG A 44 20.63 -27.30 6.94
N HIS A 45 20.44 -28.11 5.89
CA HIS A 45 20.05 -27.63 4.56
C HIS A 45 18.70 -26.90 4.62
N ARG A 46 17.73 -27.46 5.34
CA ARG A 46 16.42 -26.85 5.55
C ARG A 46 16.52 -25.53 6.33
N CYS A 47 17.23 -25.50 7.46
CA CYS A 47 17.40 -24.25 8.24
C CYS A 47 18.12 -23.16 7.44
N ALA A 48 19.13 -23.51 6.64
CA ALA A 48 19.80 -22.55 5.77
C ALA A 48 18.86 -22.01 4.67
N LEU A 49 17.96 -22.84 4.14
CA LEU A 49 16.92 -22.40 3.20
C LEU A 49 15.87 -21.51 3.85
N GLU A 50 15.47 -21.80 5.08
CA GLU A 50 14.54 -20.98 5.87
C GLU A 50 15.12 -19.58 6.13
N ALA A 51 16.40 -19.49 6.53
CA ALA A 51 17.07 -18.20 6.66
C ALA A 51 17.16 -17.45 5.32
N ALA A 52 17.45 -18.17 4.23
CA ALA A 52 17.53 -17.60 2.90
C ALA A 52 16.16 -17.11 2.38
N SER A 53 15.07 -17.82 2.68
CA SER A 53 13.72 -17.42 2.25
C SER A 53 13.27 -16.15 2.99
N LEU A 54 13.59 -16.02 4.27
CA LEU A 54 13.35 -14.79 5.04
C LEU A 54 14.12 -13.59 4.46
N ALA A 55 15.38 -13.79 4.05
CA ALA A 55 16.17 -12.76 3.38
C ALA A 55 15.55 -12.35 2.04
N ALA A 56 15.11 -13.32 1.24
CA ALA A 56 14.41 -13.02 -0.01
C ALA A 56 13.08 -12.27 0.23
N ALA A 57 12.29 -12.67 1.23
CA ALA A 57 11.03 -12.02 1.58
C ALA A 57 11.26 -10.55 2.00
N ARG A 58 12.31 -10.32 2.81
CA ARG A 58 12.72 -8.96 3.19
C ARG A 58 13.08 -8.13 1.97
N ASP A 59 13.89 -8.66 1.05
CA ASP A 59 14.26 -7.93 -0.16
C ASP A 59 13.03 -7.62 -1.03
N LEU A 60 12.13 -8.59 -1.24
CA LEU A 60 10.88 -8.37 -1.98
C LEU A 60 10.03 -7.24 -1.39
N SER A 61 9.95 -7.13 -0.06
CA SER A 61 9.19 -6.05 0.59
C SER A 61 9.73 -4.65 0.28
N THR A 62 11.00 -4.53 -0.11
CA THR A 62 11.62 -3.24 -0.45
C THR A 62 11.47 -2.86 -1.92
N ILE A 63 10.94 -3.73 -2.77
CA ILE A 63 10.80 -3.44 -4.21
C ILE A 63 9.71 -2.41 -4.42
N VAL A 64 10.05 -1.35 -5.14
CA VAL A 64 9.15 -0.26 -5.49
C VAL A 64 8.99 -0.19 -6.99
N ILE A 65 7.76 0.05 -7.44
CA ILE A 65 7.44 0.41 -8.81
C ILE A 65 6.83 1.81 -8.85
N GLU A 66 6.94 2.47 -9.99
CA GLU A 66 6.20 3.70 -10.26
C GLU A 66 4.94 3.38 -11.06
N ASP A 67 3.79 3.75 -10.50
CA ASP A 67 2.47 3.63 -11.11
C ASP A 67 1.97 5.02 -11.55
N PRO A 68 1.39 5.16 -12.76
CA PRO A 68 0.94 6.47 -13.25
C PRO A 68 -0.19 7.10 -12.40
N ARG A 69 -1.08 6.29 -11.82
CA ARG A 69 -2.25 6.80 -11.07
C ARG A 69 -2.00 6.87 -9.57
N TRP A 70 -1.18 5.95 -9.05
CA TRP A 70 -0.95 5.76 -7.61
C TRP A 70 0.43 6.23 -7.13
N GLY A 71 1.30 6.71 -8.03
CA GLY A 71 2.66 7.08 -7.68
C GLY A 71 3.52 5.87 -7.32
N TYR A 72 4.35 5.96 -6.29
CA TYR A 72 5.20 4.83 -5.91
C TYR A 72 4.41 3.76 -5.15
N VAL A 73 4.48 2.52 -5.64
CA VAL A 73 3.75 1.37 -5.09
C VAL A 73 4.72 0.25 -4.71
N ALA A 74 4.51 -0.36 -3.55
CA ALA A 74 5.28 -1.50 -3.06
C ALA A 74 4.39 -2.53 -2.36
N LEU A 75 4.99 -3.60 -1.82
CA LEU A 75 4.26 -4.52 -0.94
C LEU A 75 3.83 -3.83 0.35
N THR A 76 4.69 -2.97 0.91
CA THR A 76 4.47 -2.28 2.19
C THR A 76 4.53 -0.77 2.04
N ASP A 77 3.91 -0.06 2.98
CA ASP A 77 4.02 1.39 3.06
C ASP A 77 5.44 1.82 3.47
N HIS A 78 5.91 2.93 2.91
CA HIS A 78 7.12 3.62 3.36
C HIS A 78 6.87 5.12 3.48
N PRO A 79 7.36 5.73 4.56
CA PRO A 79 7.33 7.18 4.65
C PRO A 79 8.19 7.80 3.53
N PRO A 80 7.98 9.08 3.24
CA PRO A 80 8.72 9.85 2.23
C PRO A 80 10.13 10.16 2.72
N VAL A 81 10.99 9.14 2.69
CA VAL A 81 12.39 9.21 3.14
C VAL A 81 13.37 8.74 2.08
N GLY A 82 12.88 8.30 0.91
CA GLY A 82 13.72 7.77 -0.15
C GLY A 82 14.44 8.87 -0.93
N ASP A 83 15.74 8.66 -1.17
CA ASP A 83 16.58 9.61 -1.93
C ASP A 83 16.25 9.62 -3.42
N GLU A 84 15.59 8.58 -3.93
CA GLU A 84 15.26 8.39 -5.35
C GLU A 84 13.74 8.47 -5.61
N THR A 85 12.96 8.49 -4.53
CA THR A 85 11.52 8.76 -4.56
C THR A 85 11.27 10.24 -4.32
N LEU A 86 11.82 11.10 -5.19
CA LEU A 86 11.67 12.56 -5.11
C LEU A 86 10.77 13.07 -6.24
N ALA A 87 9.97 14.08 -5.96
CA ALA A 87 9.32 14.93 -6.96
C ALA A 87 10.36 15.79 -7.70
N GLU A 88 9.93 16.49 -8.74
CA GLU A 88 10.82 17.34 -9.55
C GLU A 88 11.37 18.53 -8.75
N ASP A 89 10.59 19.05 -7.81
CA ASP A 89 11.02 20.07 -6.85
C ASP A 89 11.93 19.54 -5.72
N GLY A 90 12.26 18.25 -5.73
CA GLY A 90 13.08 17.59 -4.71
C GLY A 90 12.30 17.20 -3.46
N TYR A 91 10.97 17.32 -3.44
CA TYR A 91 10.16 16.91 -2.31
C TYR A 91 10.09 15.37 -2.21
N PRO A 92 10.32 14.76 -1.04
CA PRO A 92 10.27 13.32 -0.92
C PRO A 92 8.83 12.79 -1.01
N LEU A 93 8.66 11.72 -1.77
CA LEU A 93 7.39 11.09 -2.08
C LEU A 93 7.17 9.83 -1.26
N PRO A 94 5.96 9.59 -0.75
CA PRO A 94 5.64 8.37 -0.04
C PRO A 94 5.60 7.18 -1.00
N VAL A 95 5.76 5.98 -0.45
CA VAL A 95 5.46 4.73 -1.17
C VAL A 95 4.28 4.07 -0.50
N THR A 96 3.22 3.84 -1.25
CA THR A 96 1.99 3.24 -0.72
C THR A 96 2.00 1.73 -0.94
N GLY A 97 1.69 0.98 0.11
CA GLY A 97 1.58 -0.47 0.08
C GLY A 97 0.36 -0.92 -0.72
N ILE A 98 0.49 -2.02 -1.45
CA ILE A 98 -0.60 -2.52 -2.30
C ILE A 98 -1.86 -2.86 -1.51
N ASN A 99 -1.72 -3.38 -0.28
CA ASN A 99 -2.87 -3.64 0.56
C ASN A 99 -3.56 -2.35 1.01
N THR A 100 -2.80 -1.28 1.27
CA THR A 100 -3.32 0.04 1.61
C THR A 100 -4.12 0.59 0.44
N ILE A 101 -3.59 0.53 -0.78
CA ILE A 101 -4.32 0.91 -2.00
C ILE A 101 -5.63 0.12 -2.13
N MET A 102 -5.57 -1.22 -2.02
CA MET A 102 -6.75 -2.08 -2.15
C MET A 102 -7.80 -1.81 -1.07
N ALA A 103 -7.38 -1.51 0.16
CA ALA A 103 -8.28 -1.15 1.25
C ALA A 103 -8.93 0.23 1.01
N THR A 104 -8.18 1.19 0.47
CA THR A 104 -8.66 2.54 0.12
C THR A 104 -9.77 2.47 -0.92
N VAL A 105 -9.54 1.78 -2.05
CA VAL A 105 -10.56 1.67 -3.11
C VAL A 105 -11.79 0.87 -2.65
N ARG A 106 -11.63 -0.05 -1.70
CA ARG A 106 -12.76 -0.74 -1.06
C ARG A 106 -13.57 0.22 -0.19
N LEU A 107 -12.90 1.06 0.60
CA LEU A 107 -13.55 2.09 1.41
C LEU A 107 -14.30 3.09 0.52
N GLU A 108 -13.67 3.55 -0.55
CA GLU A 108 -14.28 4.44 -1.55
C GLU A 108 -15.54 3.82 -2.15
N LEU A 109 -15.50 2.54 -2.55
CA LEU A 109 -16.70 1.86 -3.07
C LEU A 109 -17.86 1.85 -2.05
N ILE A 110 -17.56 1.60 -0.77
CA ILE A 110 -18.57 1.65 0.31
C ILE A 110 -19.16 3.05 0.44
N VAL A 111 -18.30 4.08 0.42
CA VAL A 111 -18.72 5.48 0.49
C VAL A 111 -19.54 5.87 -0.74
N ALA A 112 -19.16 5.42 -1.94
CA ALA A 112 -19.89 5.68 -3.17
C ALA A 112 -21.32 5.13 -3.13
N HIS A 113 -21.50 3.91 -2.61
CA HIS A 113 -22.82 3.33 -2.38
C HIS A 113 -23.62 4.12 -1.33
N ALA A 114 -22.96 4.65 -0.29
CA ALA A 114 -23.61 5.50 0.71
C ALA A 114 -24.00 6.89 0.17
N VAL A 115 -23.25 7.44 -0.79
CA VAL A 115 -23.59 8.68 -1.52
C VAL A 115 -24.77 8.43 -2.46
N GLY A 116 -24.79 7.29 -3.14
CA GLY A 116 -25.94 6.83 -3.94
C GLY A 116 -26.07 7.48 -5.31
N THR A 117 -25.01 8.06 -5.85
CA THR A 117 -24.97 8.65 -7.20
C THR A 117 -24.14 7.80 -8.16
N ASN A 118 -24.51 7.80 -9.44
CA ASN A 118 -23.75 7.07 -10.47
C ASN A 118 -22.34 7.64 -10.62
N GLU A 119 -22.17 8.95 -10.51
CA GLU A 119 -20.87 9.61 -10.59
C GLU A 119 -19.92 9.13 -9.49
N ALA A 120 -20.42 8.93 -8.26
CA ALA A 120 -19.59 8.41 -7.17
C ALA A 120 -19.19 6.94 -7.41
N LEU A 121 -20.12 6.12 -7.91
CA LEU A 121 -19.84 4.73 -8.27
C LEU A 121 -18.85 4.62 -9.42
N ASP A 122 -18.96 5.47 -10.42
CA ASP A 122 -18.05 5.51 -11.57
C ASP A 122 -16.63 5.92 -11.14
N CYS A 123 -16.49 6.90 -10.24
CA CYS A 123 -15.21 7.25 -9.64
C CYS A 123 -14.59 6.06 -8.89
N ALA A 124 -15.33 5.46 -7.94
CA ALA A 124 -14.82 4.33 -7.16
C ALA A 124 -14.43 3.12 -8.02
N ARG A 125 -15.21 2.82 -9.09
CA ARG A 125 -14.88 1.74 -10.03
C ARG A 125 -13.65 2.05 -10.88
N SER A 126 -13.46 3.31 -11.27
CA SER A 126 -12.27 3.76 -12.00
C SER A 126 -11.00 3.60 -11.15
N ASP A 127 -11.07 4.01 -9.88
CA ASP A 127 -9.95 3.85 -8.95
C ASP A 127 -9.67 2.38 -8.63
N LEU A 128 -10.71 1.54 -8.47
CA LEU A 128 -10.56 0.09 -8.33
C LEU A 128 -9.88 -0.55 -9.55
N ALA A 129 -10.29 -0.19 -10.77
CA ALA A 129 -9.67 -0.70 -11.99
C ALA A 129 -8.18 -0.33 -12.06
N SER A 130 -7.84 0.90 -11.64
CA SER A 130 -6.48 1.41 -11.58
C SER A 130 -5.65 0.71 -10.49
N ALA A 131 -6.22 0.48 -9.30
CA ALA A 131 -5.58 -0.29 -8.23
C ALA A 131 -5.27 -1.74 -8.66
N ARG A 132 -6.21 -2.40 -9.37
CA ARG A 132 -5.97 -3.73 -9.94
C ARG A 132 -4.86 -3.71 -11.00
N ALA A 133 -4.72 -2.62 -11.76
CA ALA A 133 -3.61 -2.45 -12.71
C ALA A 133 -2.26 -2.29 -11.98
N ALA A 134 -2.21 -1.49 -10.92
CA ALA A 134 -1.03 -1.34 -10.06
C ALA A 134 -0.61 -2.67 -9.43
N ALA A 135 -1.57 -3.44 -8.90
CA ALA A 135 -1.32 -4.78 -8.35
C ALA A 135 -0.66 -5.72 -9.38
N ARG A 136 -1.16 -5.72 -10.63
CA ARG A 136 -0.57 -6.52 -11.72
C ARG A 136 0.85 -6.08 -12.07
N ARG A 137 1.11 -4.77 -12.15
CA ARG A 137 2.46 -4.23 -12.40
C ARG A 137 3.42 -4.62 -11.28
N LEU A 138 3.01 -4.50 -10.02
CA LEU A 138 3.82 -4.87 -8.86
C LEU A 138 4.13 -6.37 -8.87
N ASN A 139 3.11 -7.21 -9.04
CA ASN A 139 3.28 -8.66 -9.12
C ASN A 139 4.22 -9.10 -10.25
N SER A 140 4.17 -8.41 -11.39
CA SER A 140 5.11 -8.63 -12.50
C SER A 140 6.54 -8.29 -12.10
N ALA A 141 6.77 -7.14 -11.45
CA ALA A 141 8.09 -6.72 -10.98
C ALA A 141 8.65 -7.66 -9.90
N LEU A 142 7.83 -8.05 -8.92
CA LEU A 142 8.20 -9.00 -7.87
C LEU A 142 8.61 -10.35 -8.47
N ARG A 143 7.79 -10.89 -9.37
CA ARG A 143 8.08 -12.15 -10.07
C ARG A 143 9.34 -12.06 -10.94
N GLY A 144 9.51 -10.95 -11.66
CA GLY A 144 10.69 -10.69 -12.48
C GLY A 144 11.98 -10.61 -11.64
N SER A 145 11.91 -10.08 -10.41
CA SER A 145 13.06 -9.99 -9.50
C SER A 145 13.58 -11.36 -9.01
N LEU A 146 12.74 -12.40 -9.07
CA LEU A 146 13.09 -13.78 -8.73
C LEU A 146 13.51 -14.62 -9.94
N ASP A 147 13.48 -14.08 -11.16
CA ASP A 147 13.87 -14.83 -12.36
C ASP A 147 15.40 -14.96 -12.47
N SER A 148 15.91 -16.16 -12.21
CA SER A 148 17.33 -16.49 -12.37
C SER A 148 17.78 -16.64 -13.83
N SER A 149 16.85 -16.75 -14.78
CA SER A 149 17.14 -17.04 -16.19
C SER A 149 17.58 -15.81 -16.99
N GLY A 150 17.38 -14.60 -16.46
CA GLY A 150 17.75 -13.34 -17.09
C GLY A 150 16.92 -12.97 -18.33
N LYS A 151 15.88 -13.75 -18.67
CA LYS A 151 15.03 -13.52 -19.85
C LYS A 151 14.03 -12.38 -19.64
N ASN A 152 13.52 -12.20 -18.41
CA ASN A 152 12.57 -11.15 -18.04
C ASN A 152 13.16 -10.25 -16.95
N LYS A 153 14.31 -9.63 -17.21
CA LYS A 153 15.07 -8.84 -16.22
C LYS A 153 14.43 -7.47 -16.01
N ILE A 154 13.29 -7.42 -15.33
CA ILE A 154 12.78 -6.17 -14.76
C ILE A 154 13.79 -5.75 -13.69
N GLU A 155 14.40 -4.58 -13.85
CA GLU A 155 15.30 -4.04 -12.83
C GLU A 155 14.50 -3.55 -11.64
N ALA A 156 14.26 -4.44 -10.68
CA ALA A 156 13.66 -4.09 -9.41
C ALA A 156 14.61 -3.18 -8.60
N ARG A 157 14.08 -2.08 -8.09
CA ARG A 157 14.79 -1.10 -7.27
C ARG A 157 14.05 -0.87 -5.96
N ASN A 158 14.77 -0.44 -4.95
CA ASN A 158 14.18 -0.01 -3.68
C ASN A 158 13.92 1.50 -3.66
N ILE A 159 13.42 2.00 -2.52
CA ILE A 159 13.17 3.44 -2.26
C ILE A 159 14.40 4.35 -2.44
N HIS A 160 15.61 3.78 -2.40
CA HIS A 160 16.88 4.51 -2.62
C HIS A 160 17.45 4.24 -4.02
N GLY A 161 16.62 3.74 -4.95
CA GLY A 161 17.01 3.42 -6.35
C GLY A 161 18.04 2.29 -6.49
N LYS A 162 18.44 1.66 -5.37
CA LYS A 162 19.39 0.55 -5.37
C LYS A 162 18.71 -0.69 -5.93
N LYS A 163 19.42 -1.38 -6.82
CA LYS A 163 18.98 -2.64 -7.40
C LYS A 163 18.73 -3.69 -6.30
N VAL A 164 17.56 -4.28 -6.30
CA VAL A 164 17.15 -5.35 -5.38
C VAL A 164 17.25 -6.68 -6.11
N GLN A 165 17.95 -7.65 -5.53
CA GLN A 165 18.17 -8.96 -6.13
C GLN A 165 17.94 -10.06 -5.09
N PRO A 166 16.67 -10.42 -4.79
CA PRO A 166 16.33 -11.27 -3.67
C PRO A 166 17.06 -12.63 -3.70
N LEU A 167 17.26 -13.22 -4.88
CA LEU A 167 17.98 -14.49 -5.03
C LEU A 167 19.47 -14.40 -4.74
N ILE A 168 20.10 -13.24 -4.95
CA ILE A 168 21.52 -13.06 -4.63
C ILE A 168 21.70 -12.95 -3.12
N SER A 169 20.88 -12.13 -2.46
CA SER A 169 20.86 -12.02 -1.01
C SER A 169 20.52 -13.37 -0.35
N ALA A 170 19.52 -14.09 -0.86
CA ALA A 170 19.18 -15.43 -0.39
C ALA A 170 20.34 -16.41 -0.54
N ARG A 171 21.06 -16.39 -1.67
CA ARG A 171 22.23 -17.25 -1.89
C ARG A 171 23.36 -16.91 -0.92
N GLN A 172 23.58 -15.64 -0.62
CA GLN A 172 24.58 -15.22 0.35
C GLN A 172 24.23 -15.73 1.76
N VAL A 173 23.01 -15.46 2.24
CA VAL A 173 22.53 -15.88 3.56
C VAL A 173 22.51 -17.41 3.68
N TYR A 174 22.10 -18.12 2.62
CA TYR A 174 22.17 -19.58 2.56
C TYR A 174 23.62 -20.06 2.78
N ARG A 175 24.59 -19.52 2.05
CA ARG A 175 26.00 -19.92 2.17
C ARG A 175 26.56 -19.66 3.55
N GLU A 176 26.24 -18.52 4.16
CA GLU A 176 26.65 -18.17 5.52
C GLU A 176 26.13 -19.16 6.56
N ASN A 177 24.86 -19.56 6.46
CA ASN A 177 24.24 -20.53 7.38
C ASN A 177 24.63 -22.00 7.07
N ALA A 178 24.99 -22.30 5.83
CA ALA A 178 25.36 -23.64 5.39
C ALA A 178 26.88 -23.94 5.46
N ARG A 179 27.74 -22.99 5.88
CA ARG A 179 29.21 -23.13 5.86
C ARG A 179 29.71 -24.46 6.41
N GLN A 180 29.27 -24.83 7.60
CA GLN A 180 29.73 -26.09 8.23
C GLN A 180 29.37 -27.33 7.40
N MET A 181 28.24 -27.32 6.69
CA MET A 181 27.84 -28.42 5.81
C MET A 181 28.63 -28.41 4.50
N LEU A 182 28.82 -27.23 3.90
CA LEU A 182 29.50 -27.08 2.62
C LEU A 182 31.01 -27.36 2.74
N ASP A 183 31.64 -26.84 3.79
CA ASP A 183 33.09 -26.90 3.96
C ASP A 183 33.54 -28.19 4.65
N CYS A 184 32.86 -28.60 5.73
CA CYS A 184 33.31 -29.74 6.54
C CYS A 184 32.74 -31.09 6.08
N LEU A 185 31.55 -31.11 5.47
CA LEU A 185 30.86 -32.37 5.11
C LEU A 185 30.92 -32.68 3.61
N SER A 186 31.65 -31.88 2.81
CA SER A 186 31.86 -32.10 1.37
C SER A 186 30.58 -32.15 0.54
N TRP A 187 29.65 -31.22 0.82
CA TRP A 187 28.45 -30.97 0.02
C TRP A 187 28.60 -29.66 -0.74
N ASP A 188 28.04 -29.60 -1.94
CA ASP A 188 28.01 -28.39 -2.76
C ASP A 188 26.56 -28.02 -3.11
N LEU A 189 26.28 -26.71 -3.17
CA LEU A 189 24.99 -26.20 -3.62
C LEU A 189 24.89 -26.33 -5.14
N ALA A 190 24.07 -27.25 -5.63
CA ALA A 190 23.90 -27.47 -7.06
C ALA A 190 22.88 -26.52 -7.68
N SER A 191 21.79 -26.22 -6.96
CA SER A 191 20.81 -25.24 -7.42
C SER A 191 20.12 -24.54 -6.27
N LEU A 192 19.77 -23.27 -6.50
CA LEU A 192 18.90 -22.47 -5.66
C LEU A 192 18.03 -21.62 -6.59
N GLY A 193 16.71 -21.83 -6.53
CA GLY A 193 15.72 -21.07 -7.28
C GLY A 193 14.64 -20.52 -6.35
N GLY A 194 13.95 -19.48 -6.80
CA GLY A 194 12.85 -18.87 -6.08
C GLY A 194 11.61 -18.76 -6.96
N GLU A 195 10.45 -18.90 -6.34
CA GLU A 195 9.15 -18.70 -6.96
C GLU A 195 8.30 -17.78 -6.07
N LEU A 196 7.54 -16.89 -6.70
CA LEU A 196 6.54 -16.06 -6.05
C LEU A 196 5.21 -16.81 -6.04
N GLY A 197 4.45 -16.68 -4.95
CA GLY A 197 3.13 -17.27 -4.83
C GLY A 197 2.35 -16.74 -3.63
N TYR A 198 1.40 -17.52 -3.19
CA TYR A 198 0.53 -17.24 -2.06
C TYR A 198 0.34 -18.50 -1.22
N ILE A 199 -0.37 -18.39 -0.11
CA ILE A 199 -0.67 -19.52 0.76
C ILE A 199 -2.18 -19.65 0.87
N GLU A 200 -2.65 -20.87 0.69
CA GLU A 200 -4.06 -21.20 0.84
C GLU A 200 -4.39 -21.42 2.31
N ASP A 201 -5.50 -20.83 2.76
CA ASP A 201 -6.07 -20.97 4.12
C ASP A 201 -5.16 -20.58 5.30
N GLU A 202 -3.94 -20.13 5.04
CA GLU A 202 -2.98 -19.63 6.02
C GLU A 202 -2.37 -18.31 5.53
N GLY A 203 -2.11 -17.40 6.47
CA GLY A 203 -1.50 -16.11 6.18
C GLY A 203 -1.96 -15.05 7.17
N SER A 204 -1.18 -14.00 7.30
CA SER A 204 -1.56 -12.83 8.09
C SER A 204 -1.42 -11.57 7.26
N THR A 205 -2.35 -10.66 7.41
CA THR A 205 -2.18 -9.27 7.01
C THR A 205 -2.42 -8.38 8.23
N ASN A 206 -1.83 -7.19 8.21
CA ASN A 206 -2.06 -6.15 9.21
C ASN A 206 -2.83 -4.96 8.61
N THR A 207 -3.49 -5.19 7.48
CA THR A 207 -4.35 -4.19 6.84
C THR A 207 -5.69 -4.12 7.58
N PRO A 208 -6.00 -2.98 8.22
CA PRO A 208 -7.17 -2.87 9.09
C PRO A 208 -8.46 -2.95 8.29
N VAL A 209 -9.48 -3.54 8.90
CA VAL A 209 -10.86 -3.44 8.41
C VAL A 209 -11.41 -2.07 8.80
N PRO A 210 -12.07 -1.34 7.88
CA PRO A 210 -12.75 -0.08 8.19
C PRO A 210 -13.65 -0.20 9.42
N GLN A 211 -13.61 0.81 10.27
CA GLN A 211 -14.43 0.86 11.47
C GLN A 211 -15.63 1.80 11.26
N PRO A 212 -16.80 1.50 11.86
CA PRO A 212 -17.11 0.28 12.59
C PRO A 212 -17.40 -0.90 11.64
N ALA A 213 -17.14 -2.13 12.09
CA ALA A 213 -17.22 -3.34 11.26
C ALA A 213 -18.60 -3.58 10.62
N ASN A 214 -19.69 -3.18 11.29
CA ASN A 214 -21.05 -3.29 10.78
C ASN A 214 -21.33 -2.40 9.56
N LEU A 215 -20.52 -1.36 9.33
CA LEU A 215 -20.60 -0.50 8.14
C LEU A 215 -19.59 -0.91 7.05
N ALA A 216 -18.65 -1.81 7.36
CA ALA A 216 -17.56 -2.18 6.46
C ALA A 216 -17.95 -3.14 5.33
N SER A 217 -19.25 -3.45 5.17
CA SER A 217 -19.78 -4.37 4.14
C SER A 217 -19.03 -5.70 4.08
N ILE A 218 -18.74 -6.30 5.25
CA ILE A 218 -18.08 -7.60 5.38
C ILE A 218 -19.07 -8.67 5.82
N GLU A 219 -18.70 -9.94 5.65
CA GLU A 219 -19.49 -11.05 6.19
C GLU A 219 -19.53 -11.00 7.73
N ARG A 220 -20.65 -11.43 8.33
CA ARG A 220 -20.82 -11.48 9.79
C ARG A 220 -19.74 -12.30 10.50
N SER A 221 -19.23 -13.33 9.84
CA SER A 221 -18.13 -14.17 10.34
C SER A 221 -16.81 -13.41 10.50
N MET A 222 -16.68 -12.24 9.86
CA MET A 222 -15.49 -11.40 9.87
C MET A 222 -15.65 -10.12 10.70
N GLU A 223 -16.83 -9.84 11.27
CA GLU A 223 -17.10 -8.60 12.02
C GLU A 223 -16.18 -8.41 13.24
N ASP A 224 -15.81 -9.49 13.92
CA ASP A 224 -14.91 -9.46 15.08
C ASP A 224 -13.43 -9.32 14.69
N ARG A 225 -13.09 -9.36 13.39
CA ARG A 225 -11.71 -9.28 12.92
C ARG A 225 -11.25 -7.83 12.82
N LYS A 226 -10.05 -7.57 13.37
CA LYS A 226 -9.39 -6.27 13.26
C LYS A 226 -8.75 -6.02 11.89
N PHE A 227 -8.34 -7.09 11.21
CA PHE A 227 -7.61 -7.03 9.95
C PHE A 227 -8.29 -7.94 8.93
N TYR A 228 -8.13 -7.60 7.65
CA TYR A 228 -8.60 -8.47 6.57
C TYR A 228 -7.91 -9.84 6.64
N PRO A 229 -8.50 -10.91 6.08
CA PRO A 229 -7.76 -12.14 5.80
C PRO A 229 -6.79 -11.96 4.63
N ALA A 230 -5.62 -12.60 4.70
CA ALA A 230 -4.68 -12.67 3.59
C ALA A 230 -5.15 -13.73 2.57
N PHE A 231 -4.95 -13.46 1.28
CA PHE A 231 -5.23 -14.36 0.14
C PHE A 231 -6.68 -14.84 -0.01
N THR A 232 -7.57 -14.48 0.92
CA THR A 232 -9.01 -14.75 0.86
C THR A 232 -9.73 -13.62 0.15
N GLU A 233 -10.75 -13.98 -0.62
CA GLU A 233 -11.64 -13.03 -1.25
C GLU A 233 -12.59 -12.42 -0.22
N VAL A 234 -12.63 -11.09 -0.18
CA VAL A 234 -13.53 -10.30 0.65
C VAL A 234 -14.34 -9.42 -0.27
N SER A 235 -15.63 -9.69 -0.37
CA SER A 235 -16.51 -8.91 -1.24
C SER A 235 -16.93 -7.59 -0.58
N ALA A 236 -17.23 -6.59 -1.40
CA ALA A 236 -18.05 -5.45 -1.04
C ALA A 236 -18.95 -5.16 -2.23
N PHE A 237 -20.27 -5.27 -2.02
CA PHE A 237 -21.26 -5.16 -3.10
C PHE A 237 -20.99 -6.16 -4.24
N ASP A 238 -20.86 -5.66 -5.48
CA ASP A 238 -20.62 -6.44 -6.70
C ASP A 238 -19.13 -6.66 -7.01
N GLU A 239 -18.23 -6.22 -6.14
CA GLU A 239 -16.78 -6.28 -6.36
C GLU A 239 -16.07 -7.15 -5.31
N SER A 240 -14.98 -7.78 -5.75
CA SER A 240 -14.15 -8.62 -4.91
C SER A 240 -12.74 -8.07 -4.71
N PHE A 241 -12.25 -8.26 -3.48
CA PHE A 241 -10.98 -7.74 -3.00
C PHE A 241 -10.16 -8.89 -2.40
N ARG A 242 -8.86 -8.90 -2.66
CA ARG A 242 -7.90 -9.82 -2.05
C ARG A 242 -6.70 -9.03 -1.55
N PHE A 243 -6.21 -9.44 -0.39
CA PHE A 243 -5.08 -8.80 0.27
C PHE A 243 -3.87 -9.73 0.28
N ALA A 244 -2.69 -9.18 0.03
CA ALA A 244 -1.43 -9.89 0.15
C ALA A 244 -1.14 -10.24 1.62
N GLY A 245 -0.48 -11.37 1.86
CA GLY A 245 0.02 -11.75 3.17
C GLY A 245 1.22 -10.91 3.57
N LEU A 246 1.04 -10.02 4.56
CA LEU A 246 2.03 -9.10 5.11
C LEU A 246 1.95 -9.13 6.64
N GLY A 247 2.84 -9.88 7.27
CA GLY A 247 2.82 -10.13 8.71
C GLY A 247 3.47 -9.00 9.48
N LYS A 248 3.32 -8.91 10.82
CA LYS A 248 3.99 -7.82 11.58
C LYS A 248 5.51 -7.85 11.44
N GLN A 249 6.04 -9.02 11.16
CA GLN A 249 7.44 -9.29 10.85
C GLN A 249 7.48 -10.35 9.74
N ALA A 250 8.62 -10.46 9.06
CA ALA A 250 8.83 -11.54 8.12
C ALA A 250 8.84 -12.87 8.87
N SER A 251 8.11 -13.87 8.35
CA SER A 251 7.95 -15.16 9.03
C SER A 251 8.00 -16.31 8.05
N LEU A 252 8.44 -17.47 8.56
CA LEU A 252 8.32 -18.73 7.84
C LEU A 252 6.85 -19.17 7.84
N VAL A 253 6.50 -19.88 6.80
CA VAL A 253 5.12 -20.31 6.51
C VAL A 253 5.14 -21.70 5.87
N GLU A 254 4.03 -22.42 5.92
CA GLU A 254 4.05 -23.84 5.57
C GLU A 254 4.23 -24.07 4.06
N THR A 255 5.29 -24.81 3.70
CA THR A 255 5.61 -25.11 2.30
C THR A 255 4.54 -25.97 1.60
N ALA A 256 3.76 -26.74 2.36
CA ALA A 256 2.69 -27.60 1.85
C ALA A 256 1.46 -26.81 1.40
N LEU A 257 1.19 -25.67 2.04
CA LEU A 257 0.07 -24.77 1.73
C LEU A 257 0.41 -23.75 0.64
N PHE A 258 1.67 -23.70 0.21
CA PHE A 258 2.10 -22.80 -0.87
C PHE A 258 1.44 -23.15 -2.21
N ARG A 259 0.88 -22.13 -2.84
CA ARG A 259 0.35 -22.17 -4.20
C ARG A 259 1.19 -21.29 -5.13
N PRO A 260 1.42 -21.73 -6.38
CA PRO A 260 2.21 -20.97 -7.33
C PRO A 260 1.53 -19.66 -7.70
N PHE A 261 2.29 -18.77 -8.34
CA PHE A 261 1.83 -17.46 -8.77
C PHE A 261 0.47 -17.49 -9.46
N ASP A 262 -0.46 -16.72 -8.91
CA ASP A 262 -1.71 -16.32 -9.52
C ASP A 262 -1.80 -14.79 -9.47
N ALA A 263 -1.98 -14.16 -10.63
CA ALA A 263 -2.05 -12.70 -10.74
C ALA A 263 -3.25 -12.12 -9.96
N ALA A 264 -4.32 -12.89 -9.78
CA ALA A 264 -5.51 -12.47 -9.04
C ALA A 264 -5.39 -12.65 -7.51
N ALA A 265 -4.46 -13.49 -7.04
CA ALA A 265 -4.38 -13.87 -5.62
C ALA A 265 -3.60 -12.88 -4.74
N GLY A 266 -2.94 -11.86 -5.30
CA GLY A 266 -2.12 -10.92 -4.51
C GLY A 266 -0.86 -11.58 -3.95
N CYS A 267 -0.05 -12.19 -4.82
CA CYS A 267 1.11 -13.00 -4.42
C CYS A 267 2.22 -12.19 -3.74
N SER A 268 2.51 -12.50 -2.47
CA SER A 268 3.63 -11.90 -1.70
C SER A 268 4.59 -12.92 -1.11
N VAL A 269 4.27 -14.21 -1.12
CA VAL A 269 5.05 -15.25 -0.47
C VAL A 269 6.13 -15.75 -1.40
N VAL A 270 7.36 -15.84 -0.90
CA VAL A 270 8.49 -16.40 -1.64
C VAL A 270 8.72 -17.83 -1.19
N LYS A 271 8.84 -18.74 -2.15
CA LYS A 271 9.29 -20.11 -1.93
C LYS A 271 10.65 -20.31 -2.56
N LEU A 272 11.63 -20.68 -1.75
CA LEU A 272 12.95 -21.07 -2.22
C LEU A 272 13.03 -22.60 -2.32
N LYS A 273 13.59 -23.08 -3.43
CA LYS A 273 13.89 -24.49 -3.67
C LYS A 273 15.40 -24.64 -3.83
N GLY A 274 16.01 -25.49 -3.00
CA GLY A 274 17.45 -25.73 -3.02
C GLY A 274 17.79 -27.20 -3.11
N THR A 275 18.75 -27.54 -3.97
CA THR A 275 19.32 -28.89 -4.09
C THR A 275 20.81 -28.84 -3.78
N ILE A 276 21.23 -29.64 -2.81
CA ILE A 276 22.65 -29.89 -2.53
C ILE A 276 23.05 -31.25 -3.06
N LYS A 277 24.31 -31.36 -3.50
CA LYS A 277 24.91 -32.60 -3.97
C LYS A 277 26.16 -32.89 -3.17
N LYS A 278 26.35 -34.13 -2.77
CA LYS A 278 27.61 -34.56 -2.17
C LYS A 278 28.69 -34.59 -3.25
N ARG A 279 29.93 -34.23 -2.94
CA ARG A 279 31.05 -34.16 -3.92
C ARG A 279 31.35 -35.48 -4.62
N ASP A 280 30.99 -36.59 -4.00
CA ASP A 280 31.07 -37.92 -4.62
C ASP A 280 30.05 -38.13 -5.76
N GLY A 281 29.11 -37.19 -5.95
CA GLY A 281 28.07 -37.20 -6.97
C GLY A 281 26.94 -38.21 -6.74
N LYS A 282 27.00 -39.01 -5.66
CA LYS A 282 26.08 -40.14 -5.44
C LYS A 282 24.82 -39.78 -4.69
N ARG A 283 24.78 -38.62 -4.01
CA ARG A 283 23.64 -38.19 -3.19
C ARG A 283 23.25 -36.76 -3.47
N ASN A 284 21.93 -36.57 -3.62
CA ASN A 284 21.31 -35.27 -3.75
C ASN A 284 20.26 -35.12 -2.66
N LEU A 285 20.21 -33.97 -2.00
CA LEU A 285 19.15 -33.62 -1.06
C LEU A 285 18.45 -32.37 -1.57
N ALA A 286 17.14 -32.43 -1.67
CA ALA A 286 16.29 -31.31 -2.03
C ALA A 286 15.49 -30.87 -0.80
N ALA A 287 15.33 -29.56 -0.65
CA ALA A 287 14.43 -28.98 0.34
C ALA A 287 13.83 -27.69 -0.20
N ALA A 288 12.76 -27.24 0.45
CA ALA A 288 12.11 -25.99 0.13
C ALA A 288 11.63 -25.29 1.41
N ALA A 289 11.66 -23.97 1.38
CA ALA A 289 11.20 -23.13 2.47
C ALA A 289 10.41 -21.95 1.90
N CYS A 290 9.32 -21.59 2.57
CA CYS A 290 8.52 -20.42 2.24
C CYS A 290 8.68 -19.34 3.29
N ALA A 291 8.59 -18.08 2.88
CA ALA A 291 8.56 -16.96 3.79
C ALA A 291 7.57 -15.88 3.32
N GLN A 292 6.87 -15.30 4.29
CA GLN A 292 5.99 -14.16 4.12
C GLN A 292 6.74 -12.87 4.51
N PRO A 293 6.60 -11.77 3.74
CA PRO A 293 7.20 -10.50 4.08
C PRO A 293 6.55 -9.81 5.28
N ALA A 294 7.26 -8.82 5.84
CA ALA A 294 6.75 -7.96 6.88
C ALA A 294 5.80 -6.90 6.30
N TYR A 295 4.97 -6.32 7.17
CA TYR A 295 4.12 -5.17 6.97
C TYR A 295 4.77 -3.95 7.61
N ASN A 296 4.70 -2.81 6.94
CA ASN A 296 4.97 -1.51 7.55
C ASN A 296 3.66 -0.73 7.61
N GLU A 297 3.45 -0.09 8.75
CA GLU A 297 2.27 0.73 8.99
C GLU A 297 2.26 1.99 8.11
N ASP A 298 1.08 2.32 7.59
CA ASP A 298 0.86 3.59 6.91
C ASP A 298 0.94 4.74 7.92
N ARG A 299 1.92 5.63 7.70
CA ARG A 299 2.18 6.82 8.53
C ARG A 299 2.12 8.11 7.73
N VAL A 300 1.69 8.06 6.47
CA VAL A 300 1.59 9.25 5.63
C VAL A 300 0.44 10.11 6.18
N PRO A 301 0.62 11.40 6.50
CA PRO A 301 -0.50 12.24 6.95
C PRO A 301 -1.52 12.41 5.83
N ALA A 302 -2.81 12.43 6.20
CA ALA A 302 -3.89 12.73 5.25
C ALA A 302 -3.83 14.20 4.81
N GLY A 303 -4.28 14.49 3.59
CA GLY A 303 -4.48 15.85 3.13
C GLY A 303 -5.75 16.48 3.70
N TYR A 304 -5.83 17.80 3.65
CA TYR A 304 -7.03 18.55 4.03
C TYR A 304 -7.97 18.74 2.86
N MET A 305 -9.26 18.65 3.16
CA MET A 305 -10.31 19.21 2.32
C MET A 305 -10.85 20.47 3.00
N VAL A 306 -10.98 21.55 2.24
CA VAL A 306 -11.59 22.79 2.68
C VAL A 306 -12.84 23.07 1.87
N VAL A 307 -13.90 23.43 2.57
CA VAL A 307 -15.12 23.96 1.96
C VAL A 307 -15.32 25.39 2.46
N ARG A 308 -15.42 26.35 1.55
CA ARG A 308 -15.42 27.78 1.86
C ARG A 308 -16.65 28.48 1.31
N PHE A 309 -17.25 29.32 2.15
CA PHE A 309 -18.46 30.08 1.90
C PHE A 309 -18.21 31.56 2.27
N PRO A 310 -17.38 32.30 1.51
CA PRO A 310 -17.02 33.67 1.87
C PRO A 310 -18.24 34.60 1.97
N ASP A 311 -19.29 34.35 1.18
CA ASP A 311 -20.51 35.17 1.13
C ASP A 311 -21.70 34.55 1.87
N GLY A 312 -21.44 33.51 2.69
CA GLY A 312 -22.46 32.74 3.41
C GLY A 312 -22.83 31.43 2.72
N VAL A 313 -23.62 30.60 3.41
CA VAL A 313 -23.96 29.24 2.98
C VAL A 313 -25.24 29.25 2.12
N PRO A 314 -25.20 28.79 0.85
CA PRO A 314 -26.40 28.65 0.02
C PRO A 314 -27.37 27.64 0.64
N ALA A 315 -28.67 27.91 0.58
CA ALA A 315 -29.65 27.04 1.22
C ALA A 315 -29.75 25.64 0.60
N THR A 316 -29.34 25.49 -0.66
CA THR A 316 -29.30 24.23 -1.40
C THR A 316 -28.00 23.43 -1.18
N ALA A 317 -27.00 23.99 -0.50
CA ALA A 317 -25.66 23.43 -0.34
C ALA A 317 -25.23 23.41 1.14
N ARG A 318 -26.11 22.89 2.01
CA ARG A 318 -25.91 22.90 3.47
C ARG A 318 -25.08 21.73 4.00
N THR A 319 -24.86 20.69 3.20
CA THR A 319 -24.03 19.55 3.59
C THR A 319 -23.18 19.07 2.42
N LEU A 320 -22.11 18.32 2.70
CA LEU A 320 -21.35 17.66 1.63
C LEU A 320 -22.23 16.69 0.84
N ARG A 321 -23.11 15.94 1.50
CA ARG A 321 -24.05 15.04 0.83
C ARG A 321 -24.90 15.80 -0.18
N SER A 322 -25.43 16.97 0.19
CA SER A 322 -26.24 17.79 -0.72
C SER A 322 -25.45 18.23 -1.96
N LEU A 323 -24.17 18.55 -1.81
CA LEU A 323 -23.29 18.91 -2.92
C LEU A 323 -22.95 17.71 -3.82
N LEU A 324 -22.79 16.52 -3.24
CA LEU A 324 -22.51 15.29 -3.99
C LEU A 324 -23.75 14.75 -4.73
N SER A 325 -24.96 15.10 -4.30
CA SER A 325 -26.21 14.58 -4.88
C SER A 325 -27.06 15.63 -5.60
N ALA A 326 -26.77 16.93 -5.49
CA ALA A 326 -27.60 17.99 -6.05
C ALA A 326 -27.75 17.90 -7.58
N ASP A 327 -28.99 17.84 -8.07
CA ASP A 327 -29.28 17.81 -9.50
C ASP A 327 -28.99 19.13 -10.21
N GLN A 328 -29.00 20.26 -9.48
CA GLN A 328 -28.65 21.58 -10.01
C GLN A 328 -27.18 21.64 -10.49
N LEU A 329 -26.32 20.76 -9.97
CA LEU A 329 -24.91 20.70 -10.29
C LEU A 329 -24.58 19.83 -11.52
N ARG A 330 -25.59 19.42 -12.30
CA ARG A 330 -25.41 18.65 -13.54
C ARG A 330 -24.93 19.49 -14.73
N ASN A 331 -24.85 20.81 -14.59
CA ASN A 331 -24.36 21.70 -15.64
C ASN A 331 -22.91 21.36 -16.02
N LYS A 332 -22.65 21.26 -17.33
CA LYS A 332 -21.30 20.99 -17.84
C LYS A 332 -20.40 22.21 -17.71
N ILE A 333 -19.17 21.96 -17.30
CA ILE A 333 -18.11 22.96 -17.13
C ILE A 333 -16.82 22.42 -17.75
N ALA A 334 -15.97 23.33 -18.19
CA ALA A 334 -14.62 23.00 -18.60
C ALA A 334 -13.78 22.66 -17.36
N LEU A 335 -13.03 21.57 -17.43
CA LEU A 335 -12.00 21.25 -16.45
C LEU A 335 -10.66 21.71 -16.99
N PHE A 336 -9.83 22.28 -16.11
CA PHE A 336 -8.51 22.77 -16.47
C PHE A 336 -7.44 22.06 -15.64
N SER A 337 -6.24 21.97 -16.19
CA SER A 337 -5.02 21.68 -15.45
C SER A 337 -3.95 22.72 -15.75
N SER A 338 -3.08 22.96 -14.78
CA SER A 338 -1.92 23.84 -14.99
C SER A 338 -0.84 23.09 -15.78
N GLN A 339 -0.26 23.74 -16.80
CA GLN A 339 0.84 23.21 -17.60
C GLN A 339 2.04 24.15 -17.55
N GLY A 340 3.24 23.60 -17.40
CA GLY A 340 4.49 24.38 -17.33
C GLY A 340 4.81 24.90 -15.93
N GLY A 341 4.29 24.28 -14.88
CA GLY A 341 4.47 24.67 -13.49
C GLY A 341 3.19 25.08 -12.78
N ASP A 342 3.33 25.75 -11.64
CA ASP A 342 2.24 26.11 -10.75
C ASP A 342 1.59 27.43 -11.17
N TYR A 343 0.29 27.43 -11.46
CA TYR A 343 -0.42 28.64 -11.91
C TYR A 343 -1.03 29.39 -10.73
N PRO A 344 -0.89 30.73 -10.60
CA PRO A 344 -0.19 31.65 -11.51
C PRO A 344 1.24 32.00 -11.05
N VAL A 345 1.88 31.14 -10.24
CA VAL A 345 3.17 31.43 -9.59
C VAL A 345 4.33 31.36 -10.59
N ASP A 346 4.39 30.29 -11.37
CA ASP A 346 5.45 30.07 -12.35
C ASP A 346 5.15 30.87 -13.63
N PRO A 347 6.07 31.70 -14.16
CA PRO A 347 5.79 32.61 -15.27
C PRO A 347 5.35 31.95 -16.58
N GLN A 348 5.72 30.69 -16.78
CA GLN A 348 5.38 29.90 -17.96
C GLN A 348 4.11 29.06 -17.77
N ALA A 349 3.56 29.02 -16.55
CA ALA A 349 2.39 28.23 -16.21
C ALA A 349 1.13 28.83 -16.86
N ARG A 350 0.28 27.95 -17.39
CA ARG A 350 -1.01 28.32 -17.95
C ARG A 350 -2.06 27.25 -17.68
N LEU A 351 -3.29 27.68 -17.45
CA LEU A 351 -4.44 26.78 -17.40
C LEU A 351 -4.81 26.35 -18.83
N VAL A 352 -4.83 25.04 -19.06
CA VAL A 352 -5.31 24.43 -20.31
C VAL A 352 -6.44 23.47 -19.99
N ALA A 353 -7.32 23.18 -20.96
CA ALA A 353 -8.34 22.15 -20.78
C ALA A 353 -7.70 20.80 -20.40
N ASP A 354 -8.26 20.10 -19.43
CA ASP A 354 -7.72 18.83 -18.96
C ASP A 354 -7.73 17.80 -20.11
N PRO A 355 -6.60 17.12 -20.40
CA PRO A 355 -6.50 16.22 -21.54
C PRO A 355 -7.31 14.93 -21.38
N ASP A 356 -7.55 14.46 -20.15
CA ASP A 356 -8.26 13.20 -19.90
C ASP A 356 -9.76 13.41 -19.78
N LEU A 357 -10.17 14.55 -19.20
CA LEU A 357 -11.57 14.90 -19.00
C LEU A 357 -11.79 16.40 -19.24
N PRO A 358 -11.89 16.86 -20.49
CA PRO A 358 -11.96 18.29 -20.81
C PRO A 358 -13.26 18.95 -20.31
N GLU A 359 -14.34 18.18 -20.17
CA GLU A 359 -15.62 18.65 -19.64
C GLU A 359 -16.21 17.63 -18.66
N ALA A 360 -16.81 18.14 -17.59
CA ALA A 360 -17.57 17.35 -16.63
C ALA A 360 -18.74 18.16 -16.09
N SER A 361 -19.70 17.52 -15.43
CA SER A 361 -20.65 18.28 -14.62
C SER A 361 -19.96 18.84 -13.36
N VAL A 362 -20.46 19.94 -12.80
CA VAL A 362 -19.96 20.48 -11.51
C VAL A 362 -20.00 19.40 -10.43
N ARG A 363 -21.07 18.61 -10.39
CA ARG A 363 -21.23 17.48 -9.47
C ARG A 363 -20.15 16.42 -9.68
N GLN A 364 -19.89 16.04 -10.92
CA GLN A 364 -18.86 15.05 -11.24
C GLN A 364 -17.45 15.55 -10.88
N ALA A 365 -17.15 16.83 -11.16
CA ALA A 365 -15.89 17.45 -10.78
C ALA A 365 -15.69 17.44 -9.26
N PHE A 366 -16.71 17.84 -8.51
CA PHE A 366 -16.64 17.83 -7.05
C PHE A 366 -16.58 16.40 -6.48
N THR A 367 -17.37 15.47 -7.03
CA THR A 367 -17.34 14.07 -6.62
C THR A 367 -15.94 13.49 -6.82
N ARG A 368 -15.33 13.69 -7.98
CA ARG A 368 -13.98 13.21 -8.25
C ARG A 368 -12.96 13.78 -7.25
N ALA A 369 -12.98 15.09 -7.05
CA ALA A 369 -12.11 15.75 -6.09
C ALA A 369 -12.29 15.23 -4.65
N PHE A 370 -13.52 14.95 -4.23
CA PHE A 370 -13.82 14.38 -2.91
C PHE A 370 -13.20 12.99 -2.74
N PHE A 371 -13.29 12.14 -3.77
CA PHE A 371 -12.65 10.81 -3.77
C PHE A 371 -11.12 10.92 -3.85
N ASP A 372 -10.59 11.84 -4.64
CA ASP A 372 -9.15 12.12 -4.70
C ASP A 372 -8.62 12.61 -3.33
N TRP A 373 -9.40 13.38 -2.55
CA TRP A 373 -9.09 13.69 -1.15
C TRP A 373 -9.11 12.47 -0.24
N LEU A 374 -10.17 11.64 -0.30
CA LEU A 374 -10.27 10.40 0.49
C LEU A 374 -9.07 9.48 0.23
N ARG A 375 -8.61 9.42 -1.02
CA ARG A 375 -7.42 8.67 -1.42
C ARG A 375 -6.17 9.08 -0.65
N THR A 376 -6.00 10.37 -0.30
CA THR A 376 -4.88 10.85 0.54
C THR A 376 -4.95 10.36 1.98
N ALA A 377 -6.16 10.06 2.48
CA ALA A 377 -6.36 9.52 3.82
C ALA A 377 -6.17 7.99 3.87
N HIS A 378 -6.09 7.34 2.71
CA HIS A 378 -6.09 5.90 2.54
C HIS A 378 -7.31 5.23 3.21
N ALA A 379 -7.16 3.99 3.70
CA ALA A 379 -8.23 3.24 4.37
C ALA A 379 -8.43 3.60 5.85
N ARG A 380 -7.84 4.71 6.33
CA ARG A 380 -7.91 5.13 7.73
C ARG A 380 -9.23 5.74 8.17
N PRO A 381 -9.97 6.52 7.35
CA PRO A 381 -11.21 7.12 7.79
C PRO A 381 -12.19 6.08 8.32
N ARG A 382 -12.74 6.34 9.50
CA ARG A 382 -13.85 5.60 10.06
C ARG A 382 -15.11 5.95 9.29
N LEU A 383 -15.86 4.93 8.87
CA LEU A 383 -17.07 5.06 8.07
C LEU A 383 -18.16 5.85 8.80
N ASP A 384 -18.36 5.62 10.10
CA ASP A 384 -19.35 6.35 10.88
C ASP A 384 -19.02 7.85 10.99
N SER A 385 -17.74 8.17 11.24
CA SER A 385 -17.27 9.56 11.28
C SER A 385 -17.32 10.23 9.91
N LEU A 386 -17.02 9.50 8.84
CA LEU A 386 -17.11 10.00 7.48
C LEU A 386 -18.55 10.26 7.06
N TYR A 387 -19.50 9.39 7.41
CA TYR A 387 -20.92 9.62 7.19
C TYR A 387 -21.44 10.81 8.00
N ALA A 388 -21.04 10.93 9.26
CA ALA A 388 -21.35 12.12 10.06
C ALA A 388 -20.80 13.41 9.41
N ALA A 389 -19.60 13.35 8.81
CA ALA A 389 -19.03 14.49 8.09
C ALA A 389 -19.79 14.80 6.79
N LEU A 390 -20.27 13.79 6.07
CA LEU A 390 -21.12 13.97 4.88
C LEU A 390 -22.43 14.70 5.21
N ASP A 391 -22.99 14.43 6.38
CA ASP A 391 -24.27 14.94 6.86
C ASP A 391 -24.12 16.20 7.75
N TYR A 392 -22.90 16.66 7.98
CA TYR A 392 -22.62 17.88 8.75
C TYR A 392 -23.29 19.09 8.10
N GLN A 393 -24.06 19.82 8.90
CA GLN A 393 -24.75 21.04 8.47
C GLN A 393 -23.80 22.23 8.57
N PHE A 394 -23.53 22.87 7.44
CA PHE A 394 -22.87 24.16 7.42
C PHE A 394 -23.82 25.21 8.00
N ASP A 395 -23.37 25.93 9.02
CA ASP A 395 -24.20 26.93 9.69
C ASP A 395 -24.36 28.18 8.81
N GLY A 396 -25.60 28.39 8.35
CA GLY A 396 -26.03 29.59 7.60
C GLY A 396 -26.85 30.59 8.43
N THR A 397 -27.16 30.28 9.70
CA THR A 397 -28.00 31.13 10.55
C THR A 397 -27.16 31.98 11.47
N GLY A 398 -27.31 33.31 11.37
CA GLY A 398 -26.59 34.32 12.15
C GLY A 398 -26.89 34.34 13.65
N GLY A 399 -26.52 33.27 14.37
CA GLY A 399 -26.41 33.27 15.82
C GLY A 399 -24.95 33.47 16.21
N SER A 400 -24.60 34.68 16.67
CA SER A 400 -23.41 35.20 17.39
C SER A 400 -21.97 34.67 17.15
N GLU A 401 -21.75 33.53 16.50
CA GLU A 401 -20.45 32.97 16.16
C GLU A 401 -20.46 32.57 14.67
N ARG A 402 -20.50 33.56 13.77
CA ARG A 402 -20.12 33.31 12.37
C ARG A 402 -18.72 32.70 12.40
N SER A 403 -18.49 31.60 11.68
CA SER A 403 -17.11 31.20 11.32
C SER A 403 -16.46 32.41 10.65
N PRO A 404 -15.46 33.07 11.27
CA PRO A 404 -14.99 34.37 10.80
C PRO A 404 -14.40 34.30 9.39
N SER A 405 -13.91 33.11 9.00
CA SER A 405 -13.32 32.83 7.70
C SER A 405 -14.31 32.30 6.66
N GLY A 406 -15.51 31.89 7.07
CA GLY A 406 -16.44 31.12 6.22
C GLY A 406 -15.88 29.77 5.75
N ALA A 407 -14.80 29.26 6.36
CA ALA A 407 -14.14 28.02 5.97
C ALA A 407 -14.45 26.87 6.94
N TYR A 408 -14.62 25.68 6.37
CA TYR A 408 -14.78 24.40 7.06
C TYR A 408 -13.65 23.48 6.62
N LEU A 409 -12.79 23.12 7.56
CA LEU A 409 -11.60 22.30 7.36
C LEU A 409 -11.88 20.86 7.81
N PHE A 410 -11.82 19.94 6.86
CA PHE A 410 -12.00 18.51 7.08
C PHE A 410 -10.64 17.83 7.22
N THR A 411 -10.46 17.12 8.33
CA THR A 411 -9.20 16.44 8.68
C THR A 411 -9.47 15.00 9.10
N VAL A 412 -8.50 14.10 8.96
CA VAL A 412 -8.57 12.74 9.46
C VAL A 412 -7.53 12.57 10.56
N ASP A 413 -7.97 12.27 11.79
CA ASP A 413 -7.07 12.07 12.92
C ASP A 413 -6.41 10.69 12.92
N GLU A 414 -5.48 10.45 13.85
CA GLU A 414 -4.75 9.18 13.98
C GLU A 414 -5.64 7.98 14.33
N HIS A 415 -6.86 8.21 14.80
CA HIS A 415 -7.87 7.19 15.07
C HIS A 415 -8.86 7.04 13.91
N GLY A 416 -8.63 7.72 12.79
CA GLY A 416 -9.47 7.71 11.61
C GLY A 416 -10.74 8.54 11.74
N ALA A 417 -10.95 9.31 12.82
CA ALA A 417 -12.12 10.16 12.90
C ALA A 417 -11.96 11.37 11.98
N VAL A 418 -13.00 11.66 11.21
CA VAL A 418 -13.10 12.86 10.39
C VAL A 418 -13.51 14.02 11.29
N ARG A 419 -12.63 15.01 11.43
CA ARG A 419 -12.88 16.23 12.21
C ARG A 419 -13.20 17.38 11.28
N ILE A 420 -14.08 18.26 11.74
CA ILE A 420 -14.48 19.47 11.04
C ILE A 420 -14.14 20.65 11.94
N ASN A 421 -13.23 21.49 11.49
CA ASN A 421 -12.77 22.67 12.20
C ASN A 421 -13.16 23.94 11.43
N THR A 422 -13.51 25.00 12.14
CA THR A 422 -13.86 26.31 11.57
C THR A 422 -12.81 27.35 11.98
N PRO A 423 -11.68 27.45 11.25
CA PRO A 423 -10.58 28.31 11.66
C PRO A 423 -10.99 29.79 11.61
N GLN A 424 -10.41 30.61 12.49
CA GLN A 424 -10.68 32.06 12.51
C GLN A 424 -10.17 32.75 11.24
N SER A 425 -9.02 32.32 10.72
CA SER A 425 -8.44 32.78 9.46
C SER A 425 -8.32 31.61 8.48
N TYR A 426 -8.41 31.92 7.19
CA TYR A 426 -8.20 30.91 6.15
C TYR A 426 -6.71 30.54 6.06
N PRO A 427 -6.34 29.26 6.27
CA PRO A 427 -4.92 28.88 6.39
C PRO A 427 -4.19 28.70 5.04
N PHE A 428 -4.90 28.78 3.91
CA PHE A 428 -4.31 28.55 2.58
C PHE A 428 -4.38 29.80 1.71
N SER A 429 -3.63 30.84 2.09
CA SER A 429 -3.65 32.15 1.45
C SER A 429 -3.34 32.15 -0.05
N THR A 430 -2.70 31.10 -0.59
CA THR A 430 -2.41 30.96 -2.03
C THR A 430 -3.55 30.29 -2.79
N GLN A 431 -4.03 30.91 -3.86
CA GLN A 431 -4.99 30.31 -4.82
C GLN A 431 -4.29 29.56 -5.98
N THR A 432 -3.05 29.11 -5.75
CA THR A 432 -2.23 28.42 -6.74
C THR A 432 -2.82 27.07 -7.14
N ALA A 433 -3.00 26.79 -8.42
CA ALA A 433 -3.28 25.46 -8.95
C ALA A 433 -1.95 24.79 -9.31
N TYR A 434 -1.63 23.63 -8.71
CA TYR A 434 -0.38 22.94 -8.97
C TYR A 434 -0.33 22.31 -10.35
N GLU A 435 0.88 22.14 -10.86
CA GLU A 435 1.10 21.55 -12.18
C GLU A 435 0.42 20.19 -12.32
N ASN A 436 -0.28 20.00 -13.44
CA ASN A 436 -1.05 18.80 -13.80
C ASN A 436 -2.19 18.41 -12.84
N GLN A 437 -2.53 19.28 -11.89
CA GLN A 437 -3.65 19.07 -10.98
C GLN A 437 -4.93 19.73 -11.48
N LEU A 438 -6.07 19.35 -10.91
CA LEU A 438 -7.39 19.70 -11.43
C LEU A 438 -7.86 21.05 -10.86
N TYR A 439 -8.27 21.95 -11.76
CA TYR A 439 -8.86 23.24 -11.42
C TYR A 439 -10.08 23.53 -12.28
N THR A 440 -11.14 24.07 -11.69
CA THR A 440 -12.30 24.54 -12.46
C THR A 440 -13.08 25.64 -11.75
N VAL A 441 -13.79 26.44 -12.54
CA VAL A 441 -14.69 27.49 -12.07
C VAL A 441 -16.01 27.37 -12.83
N ALA A 442 -17.09 27.24 -12.07
CA ALA A 442 -18.45 27.14 -12.56
C ALA A 442 -19.23 28.38 -12.13
N PHE A 443 -19.41 29.32 -13.05
CA PHE A 443 -20.17 30.55 -12.80
C PHE A 443 -21.67 30.26 -12.74
N SER A 444 -22.38 30.85 -11.77
CA SER A 444 -23.83 30.67 -11.59
C SER A 444 -24.25 29.18 -11.55
N ALA A 445 -23.44 28.35 -10.90
CA ALA A 445 -23.61 26.91 -10.83
C ALA A 445 -24.74 26.47 -9.89
N LEU A 446 -25.04 27.26 -8.87
CA LEU A 446 -26.15 27.04 -7.94
C LEU A 446 -27.07 28.24 -7.90
N ASN A 447 -28.37 27.98 -7.90
CA ASN A 447 -29.41 28.99 -7.75
C ASN A 447 -30.11 28.78 -6.42
N SER A 448 -30.04 29.77 -5.52
CA SER A 448 -30.68 29.72 -4.21
C SER A 448 -31.32 31.07 -3.91
N PHE A 449 -32.66 31.10 -3.75
CA PHE A 449 -33.44 32.31 -3.46
C PHE A 449 -33.08 33.52 -4.35
N ASP A 450 -33.10 33.31 -5.68
CA ASP A 450 -32.77 34.32 -6.70
C ASP A 450 -31.32 34.85 -6.67
N GLN A 451 -30.44 34.21 -5.90
CA GLN A 451 -29.00 34.43 -5.94
C GLN A 451 -28.31 33.30 -6.72
N ASN A 452 -27.42 33.70 -7.63
CA ASN A 452 -26.56 32.80 -8.36
C ASN A 452 -25.22 32.67 -7.63
N TRP A 453 -24.72 31.45 -7.47
CA TRP A 453 -23.46 31.18 -6.78
C TRP A 453 -22.45 30.59 -7.75
N THR A 454 -21.22 31.05 -7.65
CA THR A 454 -20.06 30.51 -8.36
C THR A 454 -19.42 29.43 -7.52
N ILE A 455 -19.05 28.31 -8.15
CA ILE A 455 -18.29 27.24 -7.51
C ILE A 455 -16.90 27.21 -8.12
N ARG A 456 -15.87 27.23 -7.29
CA ARG A 456 -14.48 26.96 -7.69
C ARG A 456 -14.03 25.67 -7.01
N ILE A 457 -13.43 24.78 -7.80
CA ILE A 457 -12.86 23.52 -7.31
C ILE A 457 -11.38 23.52 -7.65
N ARG A 458 -10.57 23.25 -6.65
CA ARG A 458 -9.11 23.10 -6.76
C ARG A 458 -8.71 21.81 -6.07
N ASP A 459 -8.40 20.81 -6.86
CA ASP A 459 -7.97 19.48 -6.42
C ASP A 459 -6.49 19.32 -6.77
N GLN A 460 -5.66 19.31 -5.74
CA GLN A 460 -4.20 19.30 -5.80
C GLN A 460 -3.60 17.89 -5.79
N VAL A 461 -4.46 16.87 -5.70
CA VAL A 461 -4.06 15.47 -5.52
C VAL A 461 -4.73 14.59 -6.56
N HIS A 462 -5.09 15.18 -7.69
CA HIS A 462 -5.78 14.53 -8.79
C HIS A 462 -4.90 13.48 -9.46
N ARG A 463 -3.69 13.85 -9.86
CA ARG A 463 -2.70 12.95 -10.50
C ARG A 463 -1.51 12.77 -9.57
N LEU A 464 -1.21 11.53 -9.19
CA LEU A 464 -0.11 11.20 -8.28
C LEU A 464 1.12 10.70 -9.04
N GLY A 465 2.30 10.81 -8.43
CA GLY A 465 3.53 10.28 -8.99
C GLY A 465 4.23 11.25 -9.94
N ARG A 466 5.48 10.96 -10.30
CA ARG A 466 6.32 11.91 -11.06
C ARG A 466 5.94 11.99 -12.53
N GLN A 467 5.33 10.92 -13.05
CA GLN A 467 4.97 10.85 -14.47
C GLN A 467 3.82 11.79 -14.83
N GLU A 468 2.82 11.88 -13.95
CA GLU A 468 1.56 12.58 -14.24
C GLU A 468 1.23 13.70 -13.24
N GLY A 469 1.83 13.69 -12.04
CA GLY A 469 1.50 14.63 -10.98
C GLY A 469 2.21 15.98 -11.03
N GLY A 470 2.96 16.26 -12.10
CA GLY A 470 3.68 17.51 -12.30
C GLY A 470 4.81 17.73 -11.29
N LYS A 471 5.25 18.98 -11.16
CA LYS A 471 6.34 19.43 -10.29
C LYS A 471 6.33 18.85 -8.86
N HIS A 472 5.15 18.71 -8.26
CA HIS A 472 4.94 18.20 -6.89
C HIS A 472 4.49 16.73 -6.84
N ALA A 473 4.43 16.04 -7.98
CA ALA A 473 3.94 14.67 -8.10
C ALA A 473 2.55 14.43 -7.46
N GLY A 474 1.70 15.47 -7.49
CA GLY A 474 0.37 15.49 -6.89
C GLY A 474 0.34 15.26 -5.39
N GLN A 475 1.43 15.52 -4.68
CA GLN A 475 1.39 15.52 -3.23
C GLN A 475 0.80 16.85 -2.74
N PRO A 476 -0.07 16.82 -1.73
CA PRO A 476 -0.59 18.05 -1.17
C PRO A 476 0.57 18.80 -0.49
N MET A 477 0.64 20.09 -0.73
CA MET A 477 1.74 20.94 -0.24
C MET A 477 1.33 21.69 1.02
N PRO A 478 2.28 21.95 1.94
CA PRO A 478 1.98 22.59 3.21
C PRO A 478 1.51 24.04 3.04
N SER A 479 0.75 24.55 4.01
CA SER A 479 0.41 25.97 4.07
C SER A 479 1.68 26.80 4.29
N LEU A 480 1.71 28.00 3.70
CA LEU A 480 2.76 28.97 3.97
C LEU A 480 2.64 29.58 5.37
N ASP A 481 1.42 29.59 5.92
CA ASP A 481 1.10 30.11 7.24
C ASP A 481 1.07 28.96 8.28
N PRO A 482 1.73 29.07 9.43
CA PRO A 482 1.71 28.04 10.46
C PRO A 482 0.29 27.90 11.02
N VAL A 483 -0.31 26.72 10.88
CA VAL A 483 -1.55 26.37 11.58
C VAL A 483 -1.22 26.20 13.07
N ASP A 484 -1.96 26.91 13.94
CA ASP A 484 -1.65 27.05 15.37
C ASP A 484 -1.38 25.68 16.05
N PRO A 485 -0.19 25.48 16.67
CA PRO A 485 0.27 24.22 17.26
C PRO A 485 -0.50 23.70 18.49
N TYR A 486 -1.40 24.46 19.11
CA TYR A 486 -2.01 24.06 20.39
C TYR A 486 -3.09 22.96 20.31
N GLN A 487 -3.35 22.36 19.14
CA GLN A 487 -4.33 21.28 18.97
C GLN A 487 -3.78 19.92 18.50
N ASP A 488 -2.47 19.77 18.29
CA ASP A 488 -1.92 18.52 17.75
C ASP A 488 -0.88 17.85 18.69
N GLU A 489 -1.37 17.03 19.62
CA GLU A 489 -0.56 16.21 20.55
C GLU A 489 0.42 15.26 19.82
N SER A 490 0.17 14.99 18.53
CA SER A 490 0.96 14.09 17.70
C SER A 490 2.23 14.74 17.07
N LYS A 491 2.52 16.02 17.34
CA LYS A 491 3.85 16.62 17.08
C LYS A 491 4.97 15.95 17.87
N ARG A 492 4.67 15.32 19.01
CA ARG A 492 5.68 14.67 19.87
C ARG A 492 6.29 13.40 19.25
N LEU A 493 5.58 12.74 18.33
CA LEU A 493 6.02 11.48 17.70
C LEU A 493 6.83 11.70 16.41
N LEU A 494 6.72 12.85 15.75
CA LEU A 494 7.40 13.17 14.48
C LEU A 494 8.66 14.03 14.62
N ALA A 495 9.05 14.44 15.84
CA ALA A 495 10.36 15.05 16.09
C ALA A 495 11.55 14.15 15.66
N VAL A 496 11.31 12.87 15.39
CA VAL A 496 12.28 11.90 14.84
C VAL A 496 12.32 11.90 13.29
N ALA A 497 11.30 12.45 12.61
CA ALA A 497 11.18 12.46 11.14
C ALA A 497 11.65 13.78 10.47
N GLY A 498 12.11 14.75 11.26
CA GLY A 498 12.62 16.04 10.78
C GLY A 498 11.51 17.05 10.44
N ASP A 499 11.78 18.34 10.71
CA ASP A 499 10.90 19.51 10.55
C ASP A 499 10.33 19.74 9.13
N ARG A 500 10.54 18.83 8.16
CA ARG A 500 10.14 18.99 6.75
C ARG A 500 8.76 18.43 6.42
N TYR A 501 8.12 17.70 7.33
CA TYR A 501 6.81 17.10 7.10
C TYR A 501 5.73 17.85 7.89
N ASP A 502 5.40 19.06 7.41
CA ASP A 502 4.24 19.79 7.93
C ASP A 502 2.95 19.07 7.49
N ARG A 503 2.03 18.94 8.44
CA ARG A 503 0.74 18.25 8.28
C ARG A 503 -0.28 19.14 7.58
N SER A 504 -0.03 20.45 7.49
CA SER A 504 -0.83 21.54 6.89
C SER A 504 -1.12 21.43 5.37
N ARG A 505 -1.42 20.26 4.80
CA ARG A 505 -1.38 20.07 3.33
C ARG A 505 -2.74 20.14 2.64
N LEU A 506 -2.96 21.14 1.79
CA LEU A 506 -4.21 21.26 1.02
C LEU A 506 -4.27 20.20 -0.07
N ALA A 507 -5.23 19.30 0.03
CA ALA A 507 -5.56 18.34 -1.03
C ALA A 507 -6.70 18.87 -1.90
N LEU A 508 -7.77 19.37 -1.28
CA LEU A 508 -8.95 19.87 -1.98
C LEU A 508 -9.43 21.19 -1.37
N GLU A 509 -9.71 22.17 -2.23
CA GLU A 509 -10.54 23.33 -1.90
C GLU A 509 -11.79 23.37 -2.79
N LEU A 510 -12.95 23.48 -2.14
CA LEU A 510 -14.22 23.85 -2.73
C LEU A 510 -14.63 25.23 -2.20
N GLU A 511 -14.72 26.22 -3.07
CA GLU A 511 -15.21 27.55 -2.73
C GLU A 511 -16.56 27.80 -3.41
N ILE A 512 -17.54 28.26 -2.62
CA ILE A 512 -18.88 28.61 -3.10
C ILE A 512 -19.16 30.06 -2.70
N SER A 513 -19.15 30.95 -3.68
CA SER A 513 -19.23 32.40 -3.49
C SER A 513 -20.36 33.03 -4.31
N ASN A 514 -20.92 34.13 -3.82
CA ASN A 514 -21.94 34.91 -4.51
C ASN A 514 -21.28 36.15 -5.16
N PRO A 515 -21.20 36.22 -6.50
CA PRO A 515 -20.57 37.34 -7.19
C PRO A 515 -21.26 38.70 -6.95
N THR A 516 -22.50 38.72 -6.47
CA THR A 516 -23.24 39.97 -6.19
C THR A 516 -22.98 40.57 -4.81
N ALA A 517 -22.36 39.83 -3.88
CA ALA A 517 -22.08 40.31 -2.52
C ALA A 517 -21.09 41.50 -2.51
N PHE A 518 -20.18 41.59 -3.49
CA PHE A 518 -19.21 42.68 -3.62
C PHE A 518 -19.84 44.07 -3.88
N ASN A 519 -21.08 44.14 -4.37
CA ASN A 519 -21.69 45.43 -4.73
C ASN A 519 -22.45 46.12 -3.58
N GLN A 520 -22.61 45.49 -2.41
CA GLN A 520 -23.38 46.07 -1.31
C GLN A 520 -22.54 46.84 -0.27
N GLU A 521 -21.22 46.63 -0.21
CA GLU A 521 -20.35 47.34 0.75
C GLU A 521 -19.78 48.68 0.23
N GLY A 522 -19.96 49.00 -1.06
CA GLY A 522 -19.52 50.27 -1.67
C GLY A 522 -20.56 51.40 -1.64
N GLY A 523 -21.67 51.21 -0.91
CA GLY A 523 -22.83 52.12 -0.90
C GLY A 523 -23.23 52.66 0.47
N MET A 524 -22.30 52.72 1.43
CA MET A 524 -22.47 53.48 2.68
C MET A 524 -21.44 54.60 2.80
#